data_AF-A0A940SWI0-F1
#
_entry.id   AF-A0A940SWI0-F1
#
_cell.length_a   1.000
_cell.length_b   1.000
_cell.length_c   1.000
_cell.angle_alpha   90.00
_cell.angle_beta   90.00
_cell.angle_gamma   90.00
#
_symmetry.space_group_name_H-M   'P 1'
#
loop_
_entity.id
_entity.type
_entity.pdbx_description
1 polymer ?
#
loop_
_entity_poly.entity_id
_entity_poly.type
_entity_poly.pdbx_seq_one_letter_code
_entity_poly.pdbx_strand_id
1 'polypeptide(L)'
;MAGVFSGLDWSHQDLRGRDFKDATFKQMDFSGADFSGADLTNVLCRDCQFVGADLSNCQLVGADLRGCNLRDSRLFGANLYRAILEEAELSGIQADQGTQFFHLHCPEKGAFVAYKKCFDDRVVQLLIPAEARRTSATDSSCRCEYAKVLTIKSIDFSQEYRDAVSYADQTFIYTVGELAVAENFNPDRWADSTGGIHFFMTRAEAIAYL
;
A
#
# COMPACT_ATOMS: atom_id res chain seq x y z
N MET A 1 -11.75 4.24 -21.84
CA MET A 1 -12.56 5.46 -22.04
C MET A 1 -12.12 6.48 -21.00
N ALA A 2 -11.25 7.40 -21.40
CA ALA A 2 -10.88 8.52 -20.54
C ALA A 2 -11.99 9.59 -20.60
N GLY A 3 -12.38 10.13 -19.45
CA GLY A 3 -13.46 11.11 -19.34
C GLY A 3 -13.75 11.49 -17.90
N VAL A 4 -14.50 12.57 -17.72
CA VAL A 4 -15.00 13.00 -16.40
C VAL A 4 -16.49 12.69 -16.35
N PHE A 5 -16.89 11.86 -15.39
CA PHE A 5 -18.29 11.52 -15.13
C PHE A 5 -18.65 12.00 -13.72
N SER A 6 -19.82 12.60 -13.58
CA SER A 6 -20.22 13.21 -12.31
C SER A 6 -21.71 13.03 -12.05
N GLY A 7 -22.06 12.55 -10.86
CA GLY A 7 -23.45 12.50 -10.37
C GLY A 7 -24.37 11.57 -11.14
N LEU A 8 -23.84 10.59 -11.88
CA LEU A 8 -24.65 9.61 -12.61
C LEU A 8 -24.85 8.34 -11.78
N ASP A 9 -26.00 7.71 -11.99
CA ASP A 9 -26.34 6.40 -11.46
C ASP A 9 -26.04 5.31 -12.49
N TRP A 10 -24.98 4.55 -12.23
CA TRP A 10 -24.58 3.34 -12.97
C TRP A 10 -24.69 2.11 -12.06
N SER A 11 -25.59 2.13 -11.08
CA SER A 11 -25.89 0.95 -10.26
C SER A 11 -26.36 -0.21 -11.16
N HIS A 12 -25.94 -1.42 -10.79
CA HIS A 12 -26.29 -2.67 -11.47
C HIS A 12 -25.92 -2.75 -12.97
N GLN A 13 -25.07 -1.85 -13.47
CA GLN A 13 -24.65 -1.87 -14.86
C GLN A 13 -23.65 -2.97 -15.16
N ASP A 14 -23.68 -3.46 -16.40
CA ASP A 14 -22.65 -4.35 -16.96
C ASP A 14 -21.50 -3.52 -17.54
N LEU A 15 -20.42 -3.46 -16.78
CA LEU A 15 -19.19 -2.71 -17.06
C LEU A 15 -17.99 -3.65 -17.24
N ARG A 16 -18.24 -4.94 -17.44
CA ARG A 16 -17.22 -5.97 -17.55
C ARG A 16 -16.23 -5.70 -18.68
N GLY A 17 -14.96 -5.93 -18.41
CA GLY A 17 -13.87 -5.81 -19.38
C GLY A 17 -13.71 -4.42 -20.00
N ARG A 18 -14.40 -3.40 -19.48
CA ARG A 18 -14.33 -2.06 -20.03
C ARG A 18 -13.01 -1.39 -19.63
N ASP A 19 -12.50 -0.61 -20.54
CA ASP A 19 -11.39 0.30 -20.28
C ASP A 19 -11.97 1.61 -19.70
N PHE A 20 -11.55 1.95 -18.49
CA PHE A 20 -11.77 3.23 -17.82
C PHE A 20 -10.45 3.89 -17.40
N LYS A 21 -9.36 3.54 -18.06
CA LYS A 21 -8.04 4.04 -17.71
C LYS A 21 -8.02 5.56 -17.69
N ASP A 22 -7.41 6.11 -16.64
CA ASP A 22 -7.27 7.56 -16.41
C ASP A 22 -8.62 8.32 -16.34
N ALA A 23 -9.76 7.63 -16.17
CA ALA A 23 -11.06 8.26 -16.01
C ALA A 23 -11.19 8.93 -14.64
N THR A 24 -12.04 9.94 -14.56
CA THR A 24 -12.41 10.60 -13.30
C THR A 24 -13.89 10.39 -13.02
N PHE A 25 -14.20 9.84 -11.86
CA PHE A 25 -15.55 9.61 -11.37
C PHE A 25 -15.79 10.45 -10.11
N LYS A 26 -16.84 11.27 -10.12
CA LYS A 26 -17.20 12.10 -8.97
C LYS A 26 -18.64 11.84 -8.59
N GLN A 27 -18.89 11.46 -7.34
CA GLN A 27 -20.25 11.27 -6.83
C GLN A 27 -21.07 10.30 -7.69
N MET A 28 -20.43 9.28 -8.24
CA MET A 28 -21.09 8.25 -9.05
C MET A 28 -21.64 7.16 -8.14
N ASP A 29 -22.80 6.62 -8.51
CA ASP A 29 -23.31 5.39 -7.91
C ASP A 29 -22.99 4.20 -8.82
N PHE A 30 -22.19 3.27 -8.32
CA PHE A 30 -21.83 2.00 -8.94
C PHE A 30 -22.29 0.80 -8.10
N SER A 31 -23.26 1.01 -7.20
CA SER A 31 -23.71 -0.05 -6.30
C SER A 31 -24.21 -1.26 -7.09
N GLY A 32 -23.69 -2.43 -6.76
CA GLY A 32 -24.00 -3.70 -7.44
C GLY A 32 -23.62 -3.77 -8.92
N ALA A 33 -22.83 -2.83 -9.46
CA ALA A 33 -22.34 -2.89 -10.83
C ALA A 33 -21.30 -4.01 -11.00
N ASP A 34 -21.22 -4.57 -12.21
CA ASP A 34 -20.24 -5.61 -12.56
C ASP A 34 -19.11 -4.99 -13.38
N PHE A 35 -17.97 -4.77 -12.73
CA PHE A 35 -16.73 -4.32 -13.36
C PHE A 35 -15.79 -5.47 -13.70
N SER A 36 -16.20 -6.73 -13.58
CA SER A 36 -15.24 -7.84 -13.64
C SER A 36 -14.34 -7.79 -14.89
N GLY A 37 -13.03 -7.85 -14.67
CA GLY A 37 -12.00 -7.72 -15.70
C GLY A 37 -11.80 -6.32 -16.30
N ALA A 38 -12.44 -5.27 -15.77
CA ALA A 38 -12.26 -3.90 -16.25
C ALA A 38 -10.85 -3.35 -15.93
N ASP A 39 -10.41 -2.39 -16.73
CA ASP A 39 -9.20 -1.61 -16.48
C ASP A 39 -9.58 -0.27 -15.84
N LEU A 40 -9.34 -0.16 -14.54
CA LEU A 40 -9.51 1.03 -13.69
C LEU A 40 -8.14 1.62 -13.30
N THR A 41 -7.09 1.36 -14.10
CA THR A 41 -5.76 1.91 -13.83
C THR A 41 -5.80 3.44 -13.80
N ASN A 42 -5.22 4.04 -12.76
CA ASN A 42 -5.15 5.48 -12.50
C ASN A 42 -6.50 6.21 -12.47
N VAL A 43 -7.62 5.52 -12.21
CA VAL A 43 -8.89 6.22 -12.06
C VAL A 43 -8.87 7.15 -10.85
N LEU A 44 -9.52 8.29 -10.98
CA LEU A 44 -9.72 9.23 -9.89
C LEU A 44 -11.18 9.19 -9.44
N CYS A 45 -11.45 8.47 -8.36
CA CYS A 45 -12.76 8.39 -7.74
C CYS A 45 -12.82 9.35 -6.54
N ARG A 46 -13.88 10.14 -6.48
CA ARG A 46 -14.20 10.97 -5.29
C ARG A 46 -15.65 10.77 -4.93
N ASP A 47 -15.91 10.45 -3.67
CA ASP A 47 -17.25 10.29 -3.09
C ASP A 47 -18.13 9.28 -3.88
N CYS A 48 -17.53 8.26 -4.48
CA CYS A 48 -18.26 7.26 -5.29
C CYS A 48 -18.75 6.10 -4.41
N GLN A 49 -19.90 5.52 -4.78
CA GLN A 49 -20.46 4.34 -4.12
C GLN A 49 -20.18 3.10 -4.98
N PHE A 50 -19.56 2.09 -4.41
CA PHE A 50 -19.30 0.78 -5.03
C PHE A 50 -19.98 -0.34 -4.22
N VAL A 51 -21.00 -0.04 -3.41
CA VAL A 51 -21.57 -1.01 -2.46
C VAL A 51 -22.02 -2.28 -3.18
N GLY A 52 -21.45 -3.43 -2.83
CA GLY A 52 -21.76 -4.72 -3.44
C GLY A 52 -21.30 -4.87 -4.91
N ALA A 53 -20.46 -3.98 -5.43
CA ALA A 53 -19.95 -4.06 -6.80
C ALA A 53 -19.02 -5.26 -6.98
N ASP A 54 -19.01 -5.83 -8.19
CA ASP A 54 -18.08 -6.88 -8.57
C ASP A 54 -16.86 -6.27 -9.27
N LEU A 55 -15.73 -6.21 -8.57
CA LEU A 55 -14.43 -5.73 -9.07
C LEU A 55 -13.48 -6.91 -9.32
N SER A 56 -14.00 -8.13 -9.50
CA SER A 56 -13.16 -9.33 -9.67
C SER A 56 -12.28 -9.22 -10.92
N ASN A 57 -10.99 -9.54 -10.79
CA ASN A 57 -9.98 -9.46 -11.85
C ASN A 57 -9.76 -8.05 -12.43
N CYS A 58 -10.27 -6.99 -11.78
CA CYS A 58 -10.02 -5.62 -12.21
C CYS A 58 -8.55 -5.22 -12.05
N GLN A 59 -8.08 -4.34 -12.95
CA GLN A 59 -6.84 -3.61 -12.75
C GLN A 59 -7.15 -2.29 -12.03
N LEU A 60 -6.74 -2.14 -10.78
CA LEU A 60 -6.91 -0.95 -9.95
C LEU A 60 -5.56 -0.26 -9.68
N VAL A 61 -4.59 -0.47 -10.57
CA VAL A 61 -3.22 0.01 -10.38
C VAL A 61 -3.24 1.54 -10.31
N GLY A 62 -2.74 2.12 -9.22
CA GLY A 62 -2.72 3.57 -9.03
C GLY A 62 -4.09 4.23 -8.88
N ALA A 63 -5.17 3.46 -8.71
CA ALA A 63 -6.52 4.01 -8.56
C ALA A 63 -6.65 4.83 -7.28
N ASP A 64 -7.16 6.05 -7.36
CA ASP A 64 -7.50 6.87 -6.21
C ASP A 64 -8.96 6.61 -5.82
N LEU A 65 -9.16 5.90 -4.71
CA LEU A 65 -10.45 5.51 -4.17
C LEU A 65 -10.73 6.17 -2.81
N ARG A 66 -10.07 7.30 -2.53
CA ARG A 66 -10.21 7.98 -1.24
C ARG A 66 -11.65 8.34 -0.93
N GLY A 67 -12.06 8.06 0.32
CA GLY A 67 -13.41 8.33 0.80
C GLY A 67 -14.53 7.57 0.07
N CYS A 68 -14.21 6.64 -0.84
CA CYS A 68 -15.22 5.87 -1.55
C CYS A 68 -15.79 4.78 -0.64
N ASN A 69 -17.05 4.41 -0.91
CA ASN A 69 -17.73 3.36 -0.17
C ASN A 69 -17.68 2.04 -0.96
N LEU A 70 -16.81 1.11 -0.58
CA LEU A 70 -16.67 -0.20 -1.23
C LEU A 70 -17.26 -1.35 -0.40
N ARG A 71 -18.18 -1.08 0.54
CA ARG A 71 -18.75 -2.14 1.37
C ARG A 71 -19.27 -3.30 0.55
N ASP A 72 -19.02 -4.51 1.03
CA ASP A 72 -19.51 -5.76 0.44
C ASP A 72 -19.06 -5.99 -1.03
N SER A 73 -18.08 -5.24 -1.54
CA SER A 73 -17.57 -5.44 -2.91
C SER A 73 -16.68 -6.67 -3.03
N ARG A 74 -16.57 -7.22 -4.25
CA ARG A 74 -15.71 -8.37 -4.56
C ARG A 74 -14.43 -7.93 -5.27
N LEU A 75 -13.28 -8.29 -4.72
CA LEU A 75 -11.95 -8.00 -5.26
C LEU A 75 -11.19 -9.27 -5.67
N PHE A 76 -11.87 -10.39 -5.91
CA PHE A 76 -11.22 -11.67 -6.24
C PHE A 76 -10.31 -11.53 -7.45
N GLY A 77 -9.02 -11.87 -7.31
CA GLY A 77 -8.05 -11.71 -8.41
C GLY A 77 -7.74 -10.27 -8.84
N ALA A 78 -8.31 -9.24 -8.21
CA ALA A 78 -8.05 -7.85 -8.56
C ALA A 78 -6.60 -7.44 -8.22
N ASN A 79 -6.05 -6.49 -8.97
CA ASN A 79 -4.72 -5.94 -8.73
C ASN A 79 -4.81 -4.51 -8.21
N LEU A 80 -4.48 -4.30 -6.94
CA LEU A 80 -4.57 -3.00 -6.27
C LEU A 80 -3.22 -2.28 -6.17
N TYR A 81 -2.19 -2.68 -6.92
CA TYR A 81 -0.86 -2.08 -6.78
C TYR A 81 -0.90 -0.54 -6.81
N ARG A 82 -0.50 0.10 -5.70
CA ARG A 82 -0.51 1.55 -5.47
C ARG A 82 -1.90 2.21 -5.51
N ALA A 83 -2.98 1.47 -5.30
CA ALA A 83 -4.31 2.04 -5.12
C ALA A 83 -4.40 2.79 -3.78
N ILE A 84 -5.00 3.98 -3.77
CA ILE A 84 -5.14 4.81 -2.58
C ILE A 84 -6.50 4.55 -1.96
N LEU A 85 -6.51 3.97 -0.76
CA LEU A 85 -7.72 3.56 -0.02
C LEU A 85 -7.92 4.36 1.29
N GLU A 86 -7.20 5.46 1.47
CA GLU A 86 -7.35 6.34 2.63
C GLU A 86 -8.82 6.80 2.78
N GLU A 87 -9.37 6.67 3.98
CA GLU A 87 -10.77 6.96 4.31
C GLU A 87 -11.83 6.14 3.55
N ALA A 88 -11.44 5.14 2.75
CA ALA A 88 -12.39 4.26 2.07
C ALA A 88 -13.10 3.35 3.08
N GLU A 89 -14.40 3.13 2.88
CA GLU A 89 -15.18 2.20 3.69
C GLU A 89 -15.11 0.80 3.04
N LEU A 90 -14.53 -0.16 3.78
CA LEU A 90 -14.14 -1.48 3.26
C LEU A 90 -14.77 -2.65 4.03
N SER A 91 -15.74 -2.38 4.92
CA SER A 91 -16.42 -3.46 5.64
C SER A 91 -17.09 -4.44 4.67
N GLY A 92 -16.91 -5.74 4.94
CA GLY A 92 -17.50 -6.80 4.11
C GLY A 92 -16.80 -7.06 2.78
N ILE A 93 -15.69 -6.38 2.46
CA ILE A 93 -14.90 -6.67 1.26
C ILE A 93 -14.56 -8.16 1.18
N GLN A 94 -14.78 -8.73 0.00
CA GLN A 94 -14.45 -10.11 -0.30
C GLN A 94 -13.19 -10.13 -1.16
N ALA A 95 -12.08 -10.64 -0.61
CA ALA A 95 -10.82 -10.84 -1.31
C ALA A 95 -10.39 -12.31 -1.17
N ASP A 96 -9.61 -12.80 -2.12
CA ASP A 96 -9.08 -14.16 -2.11
C ASP A 96 -7.54 -14.15 -2.14
N GLN A 97 -6.94 -15.31 -2.33
CA GLN A 97 -5.48 -15.45 -2.45
C GLN A 97 -4.94 -14.91 -3.78
N GLY A 98 -5.81 -14.70 -4.77
CA GLY A 98 -5.46 -14.09 -6.05
C GLY A 98 -5.48 -12.57 -6.02
N THR A 99 -6.18 -11.95 -5.06
CA THR A 99 -6.19 -10.50 -4.89
C THR A 99 -4.79 -10.00 -4.54
N GLN A 100 -4.23 -9.13 -5.40
CA GLN A 100 -2.87 -8.62 -5.27
C GLN A 100 -2.87 -7.28 -4.52
N PHE A 101 -1.90 -7.10 -3.62
CA PHE A 101 -1.68 -5.86 -2.87
C PHE A 101 -2.88 -5.40 -2.01
N PHE A 102 -3.74 -6.33 -1.60
CA PHE A 102 -4.78 -6.03 -0.61
C PHE A 102 -4.40 -6.50 0.79
N HIS A 103 -3.89 -7.72 0.91
CA HIS A 103 -3.41 -8.28 2.17
C HIS A 103 -2.07 -7.66 2.57
N LEU A 104 -1.69 -7.84 3.84
CA LEU A 104 -0.40 -7.36 4.33
C LEU A 104 0.75 -7.96 3.52
N HIS A 105 1.63 -7.09 3.02
CA HIS A 105 2.83 -7.47 2.27
C HIS A 105 3.88 -8.08 3.20
N CYS A 106 4.01 -7.55 4.42
CA CYS A 106 4.87 -8.12 5.45
C CYS A 106 4.18 -9.26 6.23
N PRO A 107 4.93 -10.23 6.77
CA PRO A 107 4.38 -11.28 7.62
C PRO A 107 3.63 -10.72 8.84
N GLU A 108 2.44 -11.23 9.11
CA GLU A 108 1.62 -10.83 10.28
C GLU A 108 2.19 -11.28 11.62
N LYS A 109 2.97 -12.37 11.62
CA LYS A 109 3.47 -13.02 12.83
C LYS A 109 4.92 -13.42 12.67
N GLY A 110 5.59 -13.56 13.81
CA GLY A 110 6.99 -13.95 13.87
C GLY A 110 7.93 -12.78 13.60
N ALA A 111 9.20 -13.00 13.93
CA ALA A 111 10.25 -12.04 13.64
C ALA A 111 10.83 -12.31 12.25
N PHE A 112 11.22 -11.25 11.55
CA PHE A 112 11.79 -11.36 10.21
C PHE A 112 12.79 -10.24 9.92
N VAL A 113 13.62 -10.44 8.91
CA VAL A 113 14.59 -9.45 8.45
C VAL A 113 13.96 -8.58 7.36
N ALA A 114 14.20 -7.28 7.45
CA ALA A 114 13.77 -6.26 6.50
C ALA A 114 14.90 -5.28 6.20
N TYR A 115 14.68 -4.41 5.21
CA TYR A 115 15.70 -3.50 4.71
C TYR A 115 15.16 -2.08 4.54
N LYS A 116 16.01 -1.09 4.81
CA LYS A 116 15.71 0.32 4.60
C LYS A 116 16.92 1.03 4.00
N LYS A 117 16.73 1.68 2.85
CA LYS A 117 17.71 2.62 2.29
C LYS A 117 17.61 3.97 3.01
N CYS A 118 18.77 4.51 3.35
CA CYS A 118 19.02 5.76 4.07
C CYS A 118 19.95 6.66 3.24
N PHE A 119 20.19 7.89 3.72
CA PHE A 119 21.14 8.80 3.09
C PHE A 119 22.54 8.16 2.90
N ASP A 120 23.30 8.71 1.95
CA ASP A 120 24.62 8.23 1.52
C ASP A 120 24.63 6.77 1.01
N ASP A 121 23.53 6.32 0.38
CA ASP A 121 23.40 4.96 -0.15
C ASP A 121 23.68 3.87 0.90
N ARG A 122 23.31 4.15 2.15
CA ARG A 122 23.40 3.19 3.25
C ARG A 122 22.15 2.35 3.30
N VAL A 123 22.32 1.04 3.38
CA VAL A 123 21.22 0.10 3.53
C VAL A 123 21.29 -0.51 4.93
N VAL A 124 20.25 -0.23 5.70
CA VAL A 124 20.04 -0.74 7.05
C VAL A 124 19.36 -2.09 6.96
N GLN A 125 19.96 -3.11 7.56
CA GLN A 125 19.29 -4.40 7.80
C GLN A 125 18.63 -4.35 9.18
N LEU A 126 17.33 -4.60 9.20
CA LEU A 126 16.48 -4.52 10.38
C LEU A 126 15.97 -5.92 10.75
N LEU A 127 15.94 -6.22 12.04
CA LEU A 127 15.12 -7.30 12.57
C LEU A 127 13.81 -6.68 13.06
N ILE A 128 12.71 -7.00 12.39
CA ILE A 128 11.36 -6.66 12.86
C ILE A 128 10.96 -7.72 13.88
N PRO A 129 10.77 -7.37 15.17
CA PRO A 129 10.45 -8.35 16.21
C PRO A 129 9.05 -8.95 16.04
N ALA A 130 8.81 -10.08 16.70
CA ALA A 130 7.56 -10.82 16.56
C ALA A 130 6.36 -10.06 17.15
N GLU A 131 6.61 -9.10 18.02
CA GLU A 131 5.64 -8.35 18.79
C GLU A 131 5.47 -6.88 18.32
N ALA A 132 6.33 -6.40 17.43
CA ALA A 132 6.22 -5.06 16.86
C ALA A 132 4.93 -4.91 16.04
N ARG A 133 4.13 -3.86 16.25
CA ARG A 133 3.04 -3.53 15.32
C ARG A 133 3.63 -3.20 13.95
N ARG A 134 2.97 -3.70 12.90
CA ARG A 134 3.41 -3.55 11.52
C ARG A 134 2.23 -3.50 10.57
N THR A 135 2.42 -2.88 9.43
CA THR A 135 1.38 -2.65 8.44
C THR A 135 1.98 -2.44 7.05
N SER A 136 1.16 -2.55 6.01
CA SER A 136 1.47 -2.17 4.63
C SER A 136 0.18 -1.76 3.94
N ALA A 137 0.26 -0.82 3.01
CA ALA A 137 -0.88 -0.41 2.21
C ALA A 137 -1.03 -1.33 0.99
N THR A 138 -1.05 -0.74 -0.20
CA THR A 138 -1.25 -1.41 -1.48
C THR A 138 0.02 -1.45 -2.33
N ASP A 139 1.19 -1.30 -1.71
CA ASP A 139 2.48 -1.42 -2.38
C ASP A 139 3.41 -2.37 -1.61
N SER A 140 4.69 -2.40 -1.99
CA SER A 140 5.71 -3.22 -1.33
C SER A 140 6.32 -2.54 -0.09
N SER A 141 5.98 -1.27 0.18
CA SER A 141 6.44 -0.55 1.36
C SER A 141 5.65 -1.00 2.58
N CYS A 142 6.38 -1.32 3.64
CA CYS A 142 5.81 -1.69 4.92
C CYS A 142 6.24 -0.69 5.99
N ARG A 143 5.49 -0.64 7.08
CA ARG A 143 5.76 0.23 8.24
C ARG A 143 5.71 -0.59 9.52
N CYS A 144 6.63 -0.33 10.45
CA CYS A 144 6.56 -0.88 11.81
C CYS A 144 6.83 0.20 12.86
N GLU A 145 6.43 -0.07 14.10
CA GLU A 145 6.69 0.84 15.21
C GLU A 145 8.12 0.79 15.75
N TYR A 146 8.79 -0.36 15.70
CA TYR A 146 10.20 -0.46 16.07
C TYR A 146 10.89 -1.66 15.42
N ALA A 147 12.21 -1.57 15.32
CA ALA A 147 13.05 -2.62 14.78
C ALA A 147 14.44 -2.60 15.41
N LYS A 148 15.09 -3.76 15.52
CA LYS A 148 16.50 -3.82 15.92
C LYS A 148 17.38 -3.63 14.69
N VAL A 149 18.34 -2.73 14.77
CA VAL A 149 19.32 -2.51 13.70
C VAL A 149 20.40 -3.59 13.77
N LEU A 150 20.50 -4.40 12.72
CA LEU A 150 21.46 -5.51 12.64
C LEU A 150 22.78 -5.07 12.02
N THR A 151 22.72 -4.47 10.84
CA THR A 151 23.91 -4.02 10.09
C THR A 151 23.56 -2.78 9.26
N ILE A 152 24.58 -2.00 8.90
CA ILE A 152 24.45 -0.89 7.96
C ILE A 152 25.61 -1.00 6.98
N LYS A 153 25.30 -1.11 5.69
CA LYS A 153 26.29 -1.32 4.63
C LYS A 153 26.01 -0.45 3.41
N SER A 154 27.05 -0.13 2.64
CA SER A 154 26.88 0.50 1.33
C SER A 154 26.10 -0.41 0.38
N ILE A 155 25.48 0.15 -0.67
CA ILE A 155 24.72 -0.62 -1.68
C ILE A 155 25.53 -1.79 -2.26
N ASP A 156 26.83 -1.63 -2.46
CA ASP A 156 27.75 -2.62 -3.03
C ASP A 156 28.46 -3.50 -2.00
N PHE A 157 28.13 -3.37 -0.70
CA PHE A 157 28.78 -4.07 0.42
C PHE A 157 30.28 -3.75 0.63
N SER A 158 30.84 -2.75 -0.07
CA SER A 158 32.25 -2.37 0.08
C SER A 158 32.57 -1.74 1.44
N GLN A 159 31.56 -1.18 2.11
CA GLN A 159 31.71 -0.45 3.37
C GLN A 159 30.67 -0.85 4.40
N GLU A 160 31.06 -0.83 5.67
CA GLU A 160 30.18 -0.99 6.83
C GLU A 160 30.19 0.29 7.66
N TYR A 161 29.04 0.60 8.27
CA TYR A 161 28.85 1.83 9.05
C TYR A 161 28.25 1.50 10.40
N ARG A 162 28.50 2.39 11.37
CA ARG A 162 27.83 2.35 12.67
C ARG A 162 26.42 2.93 12.60
N ASP A 163 26.28 4.04 11.86
CA ASP A 163 25.06 4.86 11.85
C ASP A 163 24.53 5.08 10.43
N ALA A 164 23.22 5.33 10.29
CA ALA A 164 22.59 5.81 9.05
C ALA A 164 21.46 6.78 9.35
N VAL A 165 21.30 7.81 8.51
CA VAL A 165 20.27 8.84 8.66
C VAL A 165 19.07 8.50 7.76
N SER A 166 17.86 8.54 8.31
CA SER A 166 16.62 8.29 7.55
C SER A 166 16.39 9.33 6.47
N TYR A 167 15.92 8.91 5.28
CA TYR A 167 15.47 9.84 4.24
C TYR A 167 14.24 10.66 4.64
N ALA A 168 13.34 10.07 5.42
CA ALA A 168 12.06 10.69 5.79
C ALA A 168 12.22 11.71 6.92
N ASP A 169 13.25 11.56 7.75
CA ASP A 169 13.51 12.40 8.90
C ASP A 169 15.02 12.43 9.19
N GLN A 170 15.67 13.58 8.94
CA GLN A 170 17.11 13.73 9.13
C GLN A 170 17.55 13.68 10.59
N THR A 171 16.62 13.75 11.55
CA THR A 171 16.90 13.60 12.97
C THR A 171 16.83 12.13 13.42
N PHE A 172 16.25 11.25 12.60
CA PHE A 172 16.14 9.83 12.90
C PHE A 172 17.39 9.07 12.45
N ILE A 173 18.13 8.55 13.43
CA ILE A 173 19.39 7.83 13.22
C ILE A 173 19.21 6.35 13.58
N TYR A 174 19.59 5.48 12.65
CA TYR A 174 19.72 4.05 12.89
C TYR A 174 21.14 3.75 13.36
N THR A 175 21.30 3.17 14.55
CA THR A 175 22.60 2.78 15.11
C THR A 175 22.69 1.26 15.23
N VAL A 176 23.75 0.63 14.70
CA VAL A 176 23.94 -0.83 14.77
C VAL A 176 23.86 -1.34 16.21
N GLY A 177 23.02 -2.36 16.43
CA GLY A 177 22.80 -3.00 17.73
C GLY A 177 21.66 -2.40 18.55
N GLU A 178 21.23 -1.18 18.23
CA GLU A 178 20.17 -0.47 18.95
C GLU A 178 18.77 -0.76 18.39
N LEU A 179 17.75 -0.41 19.18
CA LEU A 179 16.37 -0.39 18.74
C LEU A 179 16.05 0.97 18.12
N ALA A 180 15.68 0.97 16.84
CA ALA A 180 15.05 2.11 16.20
C ALA A 180 13.57 2.10 16.56
N VAL A 181 13.04 3.19 17.11
CA VAL A 181 11.65 3.31 17.57
C VAL A 181 10.98 4.52 16.89
N ALA A 182 9.87 4.29 16.20
CA ALA A 182 9.04 5.33 15.61
C ALA A 182 7.85 5.65 16.53
N GLU A 183 7.98 6.71 17.31
CA GLU A 183 6.93 7.23 18.23
C GLU A 183 5.64 7.63 17.50
N ASN A 184 5.72 7.94 16.20
CA ASN A 184 4.60 8.36 15.37
C ASN A 184 3.98 7.22 14.54
N PHE A 185 4.19 5.96 14.92
CA PHE A 185 3.61 4.83 14.17
C PHE A 185 2.09 4.94 14.05
N ASN A 186 1.61 4.99 12.81
CA ASN A 186 0.19 4.99 12.50
C ASN A 186 -0.27 3.56 12.15
N PRO A 187 -1.17 2.94 12.94
CA PRO A 187 -1.66 1.59 12.68
C PRO A 187 -2.63 1.52 11.49
N ASP A 188 -3.18 2.64 11.03
CA ASP A 188 -4.02 2.66 9.84
C ASP A 188 -3.15 2.31 8.62
N ARG A 189 -3.47 1.19 7.97
CA ARG A 189 -2.73 0.71 6.80
C ARG A 189 -2.97 1.58 5.59
N TRP A 190 -4.11 2.27 5.52
CA TRP A 190 -4.55 2.99 4.33
C TRP A 190 -4.03 4.42 4.26
N ALA A 191 -3.66 5.00 5.41
CA ALA A 191 -2.85 6.19 5.48
C ALA A 191 -1.39 5.84 5.10
N ASP A 192 -1.08 5.79 3.81
CA ASP A 192 0.19 5.21 3.33
C ASP A 192 1.42 6.12 3.58
N SER A 193 1.26 7.44 3.35
CA SER A 193 2.32 8.44 3.56
C SER A 193 2.37 8.97 4.99
N THR A 194 2.46 8.07 5.97
CA THR A 194 2.38 8.40 7.40
C THR A 194 3.54 7.81 8.22
N GLY A 195 3.51 8.04 9.53
CA GLY A 195 4.56 7.67 10.47
C GLY A 195 4.75 6.16 10.68
N GLY A 196 5.94 5.83 11.19
CA GLY A 196 6.48 4.47 11.29
C GLY A 196 7.86 4.36 10.63
N ILE A 197 8.59 3.29 10.96
CA ILE A 197 9.81 2.91 10.24
C ILE A 197 9.37 2.25 8.93
N HIS A 198 9.61 2.93 7.82
CA HIS A 198 9.38 2.36 6.48
C HIS A 198 10.47 1.32 6.19
N PHE A 199 10.08 0.16 5.67
CA PHE A 199 10.98 -0.94 5.32
C PHE A 199 10.46 -1.75 4.13
N PHE A 200 11.36 -2.54 3.54
CA PHE A 200 11.08 -3.46 2.45
C PHE A 200 11.51 -4.88 2.82
N MET A 201 10.85 -5.88 2.24
CA MET A 201 11.10 -7.29 2.55
C MET A 201 12.45 -7.76 2.00
N THR A 202 12.89 -7.19 0.88
CA THR A 202 14.17 -7.49 0.27
C THR A 202 15.07 -6.26 0.19
N ARG A 203 16.36 -6.52 0.15
CA ARG A 203 17.37 -5.48 -0.05
C ARG A 203 17.25 -4.81 -1.41
N ALA A 204 16.89 -5.58 -2.44
CA ALA A 204 16.72 -5.08 -3.80
C ALA A 204 15.55 -4.09 -3.89
N GLU A 205 14.42 -4.39 -3.25
CA GLU A 205 13.28 -3.46 -3.15
C GLU A 205 13.69 -2.17 -2.41
N ALA A 206 14.39 -2.30 -1.29
CA ALA A 206 14.86 -1.13 -0.54
C ALA A 206 15.79 -0.23 -1.38
N ILE A 207 16.63 -0.81 -2.23
CA ILE A 207 17.55 -0.06 -3.11
C ILE A 207 16.83 0.60 -4.27
N ALA A 208 15.86 -0.11 -4.86
CA ALA A 208 15.05 0.39 -5.97
C ALA A 208 14.08 1.50 -5.52
N TYR A 209 13.76 1.55 -4.23
CA TYR A 209 12.99 2.62 -3.64
C TYR A 209 13.86 3.86 -3.40
N LEU A 210 13.60 4.91 -4.21
CA LEU A 210 14.32 6.20 -4.32
C LEU A 210 15.62 6.14 -5.13
#